data_AF-A0A235EU46-F1
#
_entry.id   AF-A0A235EU46-F1
#
_cell.length_a   1.000
_cell.length_b   1.000
_cell.length_c   1.000
_cell.angle_alpha   90.00
_cell.angle_beta   90.00
_cell.angle_gamma   90.00
#
_symmetry.space_group_name_H-M   'P 1'
#
loop_
_entity.id
_entity.type
_entity.pdbx_description
1 polymer ?
#
loop_
_entity_poly.entity_id
_entity_poly.type
_entity_poly.pdbx_seq_one_letter_code
_entity_poly.pdbx_strand_id
1 'polypeptide(L)'
;MRAALRHTLRHGLFVLAGGLLASCGVLPPAPPSAQPDVARPSEAPGRLKPMPVRPLDVKANCRFRDEAGYAATAVLDISHAEVKAFSATVDIPRRGSCRFDGPFTQTRRLPSVELRAQDGCTVNIWEQGQQVTVGFSNCARRCSRGTFDYVWPIIVDRTSGECH
;
A
#
# COMPACT_ATOMS: atom_id res chain seq x y z
N MET A 1 -56.92 12.16 -48.64
CA MET A 1 -58.29 12.42 -48.14
C MET A 1 -58.23 12.64 -46.63
N ARG A 2 -58.70 13.82 -46.15
CA ARG A 2 -59.28 14.20 -44.83
C ARG A 2 -58.62 13.66 -43.54
N ALA A 3 -58.40 14.35 -42.42
CA ALA A 3 -58.52 15.71 -41.87
C ALA A 3 -57.91 15.57 -40.43
N ALA A 4 -56.96 16.35 -39.95
CA ALA A 4 -57.02 17.69 -39.32
C ALA A 4 -57.86 17.81 -38.03
N LEU A 5 -57.25 18.51 -37.04
CA LEU A 5 -57.78 19.19 -35.82
C LEU A 5 -57.97 18.37 -34.52
N ARG A 6 -57.83 18.90 -33.30
CA ARG A 6 -57.21 20.08 -32.63
C ARG A 6 -57.65 19.96 -31.14
N HIS A 7 -56.80 20.29 -30.18
CA HIS A 7 -57.26 20.81 -28.88
C HIS A 7 -56.25 21.87 -28.37
N THR A 8 -56.47 23.14 -28.72
CA THR A 8 -57.03 24.22 -27.87
C THR A 8 -56.27 24.48 -26.57
N LEU A 9 -55.35 25.45 -26.67
CA LEU A 9 -54.91 26.36 -25.61
C LEU A 9 -56.11 26.97 -24.85
N ARG A 10 -55.94 27.21 -23.55
CA ARG A 10 -56.66 28.28 -22.87
C ARG A 10 -55.72 29.04 -21.94
N HIS A 11 -55.53 30.31 -22.30
CA HIS A 11 -54.77 31.31 -21.56
C HIS A 11 -55.52 31.74 -20.29
N GLY A 12 -54.76 31.97 -19.21
CA GLY A 12 -55.14 32.82 -18.09
C GLY A 12 -53.96 33.69 -17.72
N LEU A 13 -53.94 34.93 -18.25
CA LEU A 13 -53.11 36.01 -17.73
C LEU A 13 -53.72 36.48 -16.40
N PHE A 14 -52.90 36.54 -15.34
CA PHE A 14 -53.05 37.56 -14.31
C PHE A 14 -51.66 38.06 -13.95
N VAL A 15 -51.37 39.28 -14.40
CA VAL A 15 -50.28 40.14 -13.93
C VAL A 15 -50.75 40.78 -12.63
N LEU A 16 -49.94 40.75 -11.58
CA LEU A 16 -49.82 41.86 -10.61
C LEU A 16 -48.48 41.72 -9.86
N ALA A 17 -47.74 42.81 -9.88
CA ALA A 17 -46.40 42.99 -9.35
C ALA A 17 -46.40 43.15 -7.82
N GLY A 18 -45.24 42.89 -7.21
CA GLY A 18 -44.96 43.28 -5.82
C GLY A 18 -43.93 42.37 -5.18
N GLY A 19 -42.65 42.75 -5.25
CA GLY A 19 -41.55 41.94 -4.73
C GLY A 19 -41.45 41.88 -3.22
N LEU A 20 -40.59 40.99 -2.73
CA LEU A 20 -39.57 41.23 -1.70
C LEU A 20 -38.88 39.90 -1.33
N LEU A 21 -37.54 39.91 -1.42
CA LEU A 21 -36.57 39.13 -0.65
C LEU A 21 -36.47 37.61 -0.92
N ALA A 22 -35.77 37.30 -2.01
CA ALA A 22 -34.92 36.12 -2.05
C ALA A 22 -33.76 36.32 -1.04
N SER A 23 -33.92 35.84 0.19
CA SER A 23 -32.81 35.69 1.13
C SER A 23 -32.01 34.45 0.73
N CYS A 24 -31.11 34.61 -0.23
CA CYS A 24 -29.92 33.77 -0.31
C CYS A 24 -29.03 34.18 0.86
N GLY A 25 -29.21 33.53 2.01
CA GLY A 25 -28.23 33.58 3.08
C GLY A 25 -26.96 32.92 2.60
N VAL A 26 -26.06 33.70 2.00
CA VAL A 26 -24.65 33.34 1.87
C VAL A 26 -24.12 33.22 3.31
N LEU A 27 -23.93 32.00 3.79
CA LEU A 27 -23.15 31.79 4.99
C LEU A 27 -21.76 32.40 4.74
N PRO A 28 -21.28 33.32 5.59
CA PRO A 28 -19.90 33.77 5.49
C PRO A 28 -19.00 32.54 5.59
N PRO A 29 -17.91 32.48 4.82
CA PRO A 29 -16.94 31.40 4.96
C PRO A 29 -16.52 31.37 6.43
N ALA A 30 -16.65 30.20 7.06
CA ALA A 30 -16.17 30.00 8.41
C ALA A 30 -14.71 30.48 8.46
N PRO A 31 -14.31 31.26 9.48
CA PRO A 31 -12.91 31.62 9.64
C PRO A 31 -12.09 30.33 9.64
N PRO A 32 -10.96 30.29 8.92
CA PRO A 32 -10.12 29.10 8.90
C PRO A 32 -9.82 28.76 10.36
N SER A 33 -10.30 27.59 10.79
CA SER A 33 -9.93 27.06 12.09
C SER A 33 -8.42 27.01 12.10
N ALA A 34 -7.78 27.76 12.99
CA ALA A 34 -6.33 27.72 13.17
C ALA A 34 -5.96 26.29 13.59
N GLN A 35 -5.70 25.44 12.60
CA GLN A 35 -5.05 24.17 12.83
C GLN A 35 -3.68 24.54 13.40
N PRO A 36 -3.28 23.99 14.56
CA PRO A 36 -1.93 24.21 15.05
C PRO A 36 -0.97 23.90 13.90
N ASP A 37 -0.09 24.84 13.58
CA ASP A 37 0.97 24.63 12.60
C ASP A 37 1.90 23.54 13.13
N VAL A 38 1.52 22.28 12.89
CA VAL A 38 2.39 21.14 13.11
C VAL A 38 3.45 21.24 12.03
N ALA A 39 4.58 21.86 12.39
CA ALA A 39 5.74 21.99 11.52
C ALA A 39 5.99 20.66 10.80
N ARG A 40 6.19 20.71 9.49
CA ARG A 40 6.51 19.49 8.74
C ARG A 40 7.82 18.93 9.33
N PRO A 41 7.99 17.60 9.46
CA PRO A 41 9.23 17.02 9.98
C PRO A 41 10.50 17.52 9.27
N SER A 42 10.37 17.94 8.01
CA SER A 42 11.43 18.55 7.18
C SER A 42 11.84 19.97 7.59
N GLU A 43 11.02 20.68 8.37
CA GLU A 43 11.26 22.06 8.85
C GLU A 43 11.79 22.09 10.29
N ALA A 44 11.85 20.94 10.96
CA ALA A 44 12.46 20.82 12.28
C ALA A 44 13.97 21.08 12.20
N PRO A 45 14.54 21.98 13.04
CA PRO A 45 15.98 22.22 13.06
C PRO A 45 16.72 20.97 13.52
N GLY A 46 17.30 20.23 12.58
CA GLY A 46 18.08 19.03 12.89
C GLY A 46 18.65 18.38 11.63
N ARG A 47 19.97 18.20 11.58
CA ARG A 47 20.59 17.42 10.50
C ARG A 47 20.22 15.94 10.71
N LEU A 48 19.42 15.37 9.79
CA LEU A 48 19.13 13.94 9.78
C LEU A 48 20.46 13.16 9.87
N LYS A 49 20.56 12.28 10.86
CA LYS A 49 21.74 11.42 11.00
C LYS A 49 21.67 10.35 9.90
N PRO A 50 22.77 10.07 9.18
CA PRO A 50 22.81 8.96 8.24
C PRO A 50 22.44 7.66 8.95
N MET A 51 21.68 6.80 8.26
CA MET A 51 21.36 5.47 8.77
C MET A 51 22.66 4.64 8.85
N PRO A 52 22.93 3.95 9.97
CA PRO A 52 24.09 3.07 10.07
C PRO A 52 24.02 1.96 9.01
N VAL A 53 25.08 1.82 8.21
CA VAL A 53 25.20 0.73 7.24
C VAL A 53 25.95 -0.42 7.90
N ARG A 54 25.26 -1.55 8.08
CA ARG A 54 25.82 -2.76 8.69
C ARG A 54 25.34 -4.01 7.94
N PRO A 55 26.15 -5.08 7.93
CA PRO A 55 25.71 -6.36 7.39
C PRO A 55 24.46 -6.88 8.12
N LEU A 56 23.53 -7.43 7.34
CA LEU A 56 22.34 -8.09 7.86
C LEU A 56 22.69 -9.52 8.30
N ASP A 57 22.30 -9.86 9.52
CA ASP A 57 22.38 -11.20 10.10
C ASP A 57 21.01 -11.59 10.67
N VAL A 58 20.41 -12.61 10.08
CA VAL A 58 19.08 -13.10 10.45
C VAL A 58 18.93 -14.56 10.04
N LYS A 59 18.38 -15.37 10.95
CA LYS A 59 18.00 -16.75 10.69
C LYS A 59 16.61 -16.99 11.25
N ALA A 60 15.65 -17.24 10.38
CA ALA A 60 14.25 -17.44 10.73
C ALA A 60 13.58 -18.47 9.82
N ASN A 61 12.66 -19.22 10.39
CA ASN A 61 11.71 -20.07 9.68
C ASN A 61 10.36 -19.88 10.35
N CYS A 62 9.49 -19.10 9.71
CA CYS A 62 8.30 -18.58 10.34
C CYS A 62 7.06 -18.83 9.48
N ARG A 63 5.90 -18.85 10.15
CA ARG A 63 4.59 -18.97 9.55
C ARG A 63 3.61 -18.12 10.35
N PHE A 64 2.77 -17.37 9.66
CA PHE A 64 1.70 -16.61 10.29
C PHE A 64 0.39 -16.76 9.53
N ARG A 65 -0.71 -16.51 10.23
CA ARG A 65 -2.05 -16.40 9.67
C ARG A 65 -2.82 -15.37 10.50
N ASP A 66 -3.47 -14.42 9.84
CA ASP A 66 -4.32 -13.44 10.48
C ASP A 66 -5.79 -13.92 10.58
N GLU A 67 -6.62 -13.13 11.27
CA GLU A 67 -8.05 -13.41 11.43
C GLU A 67 -8.84 -13.35 10.12
N ALA A 68 -8.38 -12.56 9.15
CA ALA A 68 -8.98 -12.48 7.82
C ALA A 68 -8.64 -13.70 6.94
N GLY A 69 -7.66 -14.50 7.35
CA GLY A 69 -7.16 -15.70 6.68
C GLY A 69 -5.98 -15.46 5.74
N TYR A 70 -5.42 -14.25 5.69
CA TYR A 70 -4.13 -13.99 5.05
C TYR A 70 -3.07 -14.80 5.79
N ALA A 71 -2.23 -15.51 5.04
CA ALA A 71 -1.17 -16.31 5.64
C ALA A 71 0.13 -16.13 4.86
N ALA A 72 1.24 -16.14 5.56
CA ALA A 72 2.55 -16.20 4.93
C ALA A 72 3.46 -17.19 5.64
N THR A 73 4.43 -17.69 4.87
CA THR A 73 5.58 -18.44 5.37
C THR A 73 6.84 -17.81 4.82
N ALA A 74 7.91 -17.81 5.62
CA ALA A 74 9.22 -17.37 5.16
C ALA A 74 10.33 -18.20 5.80
N VAL A 75 11.29 -18.59 4.97
CA VAL A 75 12.60 -19.10 5.39
C VAL A 75 13.63 -18.06 4.99
N LEU A 76 14.41 -17.62 5.97
CA LEU A 76 15.44 -16.60 5.81
C LEU A 76 16.70 -17.06 6.54
N ASP A 77 17.78 -17.28 5.80
CA ASP A 77 19.11 -17.53 6.36
C ASP A 77 20.10 -16.59 5.67
N ILE A 78 20.46 -15.53 6.38
CA ILE A 78 21.40 -14.51 5.92
C ILE A 78 22.46 -14.33 6.99
N SER A 79 23.72 -14.45 6.58
CA SER A 79 24.85 -14.17 7.45
C SER A 79 25.83 -13.23 6.76
N HIS A 80 26.26 -12.19 7.45
CA HIS A 80 27.17 -11.17 6.93
C HIS A 80 26.68 -10.57 5.59
N ALA A 81 25.37 -10.30 5.50
CA ALA A 81 24.68 -9.86 4.29
C ALA A 81 24.75 -10.82 3.09
N GLU A 82 25.11 -12.09 3.30
CA GLU A 82 25.11 -13.14 2.28
C GLU A 82 23.92 -14.07 2.47
N VAL A 83 23.10 -14.25 1.43
CA VAL A 83 21.92 -15.11 1.50
C VAL A 83 22.34 -16.57 1.32
N LYS A 84 22.12 -17.38 2.36
CA LYS A 84 22.34 -18.83 2.35
C LYS A 84 21.07 -19.58 1.97
N ALA A 85 19.91 -19.11 2.42
CA ALA A 85 18.63 -19.65 2.03
C ALA A 85 17.55 -18.56 2.04
N PHE A 86 16.66 -18.62 1.05
CA PHE A 86 15.49 -17.76 0.98
C PHE A 86 14.33 -18.48 0.29
N SER A 87 13.15 -18.46 0.91
CA SER A 87 11.88 -18.79 0.26
C SER A 87 10.73 -18.14 1.02
N ALA A 88 9.70 -17.68 0.32
CA ALA A 88 8.47 -17.21 0.95
C ALA A 88 7.23 -17.66 0.19
N THR A 89 6.11 -17.84 0.88
CA THR A 89 4.79 -18.07 0.28
C THR A 89 3.79 -17.15 0.94
N VAL A 90 2.83 -16.63 0.16
CA VAL A 90 1.73 -15.80 0.66
C VAL A 90 0.43 -16.36 0.09
N ASP A 91 -0.53 -16.64 0.97
CA ASP A 91 -1.87 -17.09 0.64
C ASP A 91 -2.88 -16.00 1.02
N ILE A 92 -3.67 -15.55 0.04
CA ILE A 92 -4.64 -14.48 0.19
C ILE A 92 -6.05 -15.04 -0.05
N PRO A 93 -6.92 -15.05 0.98
CA PRO A 93 -8.28 -15.56 0.89
C PRO A 93 -9.03 -14.99 -0.31
N ARG A 94 -9.69 -15.88 -1.07
CA ARG A 94 -10.51 -15.52 -2.24
C ARG A 94 -9.74 -14.83 -3.40
N ARG A 95 -8.42 -14.67 -3.30
CA ARG A 95 -7.57 -14.03 -4.31
C ARG A 95 -6.52 -14.96 -4.90
N GLY A 96 -6.07 -15.94 -4.12
CA GLY A 96 -5.13 -16.97 -4.54
C GLY A 96 -3.82 -16.89 -3.75
N SER A 97 -2.69 -17.26 -4.36
CA SER A 97 -1.41 -17.36 -3.67
C SER A 97 -0.23 -16.87 -4.52
N CYS A 98 0.87 -16.58 -3.84
CA CYS A 98 2.15 -16.20 -4.40
C CYS A 98 3.25 -17.07 -3.81
N ARG A 99 4.18 -17.52 -4.66
CA ARG A 99 5.31 -18.35 -4.24
C ARG A 99 6.62 -17.73 -4.69
N PHE A 100 7.45 -17.34 -3.73
CA PHE A 100 8.72 -16.65 -3.93
C PHE A 100 9.88 -17.57 -3.60
N ASP A 101 10.11 -18.57 -4.45
CA ASP A 101 11.21 -19.54 -4.33
C ASP A 101 11.96 -19.73 -5.66
N GLY A 102 12.89 -20.69 -5.69
CA GLY A 102 13.72 -20.98 -6.86
C GLY A 102 15.01 -20.16 -6.91
N PRO A 103 15.72 -20.18 -8.05
CA PRO A 103 17.03 -19.57 -8.15
C PRO A 103 16.92 -18.04 -8.12
N PHE A 104 17.61 -17.44 -7.16
CA PHE A 104 17.84 -16.02 -7.07
C PHE A 104 19.33 -15.73 -7.22
N THR A 105 19.64 -14.63 -7.91
CA THR A 105 20.96 -14.01 -7.89
C THR A 105 20.93 -12.87 -6.90
N GLN A 106 21.85 -12.87 -5.94
CA GLN A 106 22.00 -11.74 -5.05
C GLN A 106 22.69 -10.57 -5.77
N THR A 107 21.96 -9.48 -5.98
CA THR A 107 22.43 -8.29 -6.71
C THR A 107 22.97 -7.21 -5.78
N ARG A 108 22.60 -7.25 -4.49
CA ARG A 108 23.05 -6.27 -3.48
C ARG A 108 23.23 -6.92 -2.12
N ARG A 109 24.26 -6.45 -1.40
CA ARG A 109 24.55 -6.84 -0.02
C ARG A 109 24.23 -5.74 0.98
N LEU A 110 24.54 -4.49 0.64
CA LEU A 110 24.40 -3.32 1.51
C LEU A 110 23.80 -2.13 0.73
N PRO A 111 23.07 -1.22 1.41
CA PRO A 111 22.66 -1.27 2.83
C PRO A 111 21.51 -2.25 3.09
N SER A 112 20.86 -2.76 2.04
CA SER A 112 19.91 -3.85 2.10
C SER A 112 20.33 -4.98 1.18
N VAL A 113 19.89 -6.19 1.52
CA VAL A 113 20.07 -7.37 0.68
C VAL A 113 19.03 -7.32 -0.43
N GLU A 114 19.48 -7.56 -1.66
CA GLU A 114 18.58 -7.66 -2.81
C GLU A 114 18.84 -8.97 -3.55
N LEU A 115 17.75 -9.70 -3.78
CA LEU A 115 17.72 -10.91 -4.59
C LEU A 115 16.93 -10.62 -5.86
N ARG A 116 17.43 -11.08 -7.00
CA ARG A 116 16.76 -10.96 -8.28
C ARG A 116 16.66 -12.33 -8.95
N ALA A 117 15.47 -12.67 -9.40
CA ALA A 117 15.23 -13.86 -10.17
C ALA A 117 15.25 -13.57 -11.68
N GLN A 118 15.36 -14.64 -12.48
CA GLN A 118 15.42 -14.56 -13.94
C GLN A 118 14.15 -13.96 -14.56
N ASP A 119 13.00 -14.13 -13.92
CA ASP A 119 11.72 -13.57 -14.34
C ASP A 119 11.54 -12.07 -14.02
N GLY A 120 12.56 -11.45 -13.40
CA GLY A 120 12.56 -10.03 -13.03
C GLY A 120 12.02 -9.75 -11.62
N CYS A 121 11.48 -10.77 -10.93
CA CYS A 121 11.05 -10.64 -9.55
C CYS A 121 12.25 -10.27 -8.67
N THR A 122 12.06 -9.23 -7.86
CA THR A 122 13.07 -8.70 -6.94
C THR A 122 12.55 -8.81 -5.52
N VAL A 123 13.39 -9.31 -4.62
CA VAL A 123 13.13 -9.36 -3.17
C VAL A 123 14.13 -8.44 -2.49
N ASN A 124 13.64 -7.45 -1.75
CA ASN A 124 14.46 -6.55 -0.96
C ASN A 124 14.31 -6.92 0.53
N ILE A 125 15.42 -7.01 1.25
CA ILE A 125 15.45 -7.46 2.64
C ILE A 125 16.29 -6.46 3.44
N TRP A 126 15.68 -5.79 4.41
CA TRP A 126 16.33 -4.72 5.17
C TRP A 126 15.98 -4.75 6.66
N GLU A 127 16.88 -4.22 7.47
CA GLU A 127 16.65 -4.03 8.90
C GLU A 127 15.76 -2.81 9.16
N GLN A 128 14.80 -2.96 10.07
CA GLN A 128 14.00 -1.88 10.64
C GLN A 128 13.97 -2.03 12.17
N GLY A 129 14.95 -1.42 12.84
CA GLY A 129 15.12 -1.61 14.29
C GLY A 129 15.46 -3.06 14.64
N GLN A 130 14.59 -3.72 15.41
CA GLN A 130 14.72 -5.13 15.78
C GLN A 130 14.03 -6.10 14.80
N GLN A 131 13.44 -5.57 13.73
CA GLN A 131 12.72 -6.35 12.74
C GLN A 131 13.49 -6.40 11.42
N VAL A 132 13.18 -7.40 10.60
CA VAL A 132 13.63 -7.52 9.22
C VAL A 132 12.42 -7.55 8.32
N THR A 133 12.37 -6.67 7.34
CA THR A 133 11.26 -6.61 6.39
C THR A 133 11.68 -7.24 5.07
N VAL A 134 10.82 -8.10 4.52
CA VAL A 134 10.97 -8.75 3.22
C VAL A 134 9.93 -8.16 2.27
N GLY A 135 10.39 -7.35 1.34
CA GLY A 135 9.56 -6.72 0.31
C GLY A 135 9.71 -7.39 -1.05
N PHE A 136 8.62 -7.39 -1.82
CA PHE A 136 8.55 -8.01 -3.15
C PHE A 136 8.28 -6.96 -4.22
N SER A 137 8.91 -7.08 -5.39
CA SER A 137 8.74 -6.14 -6.50
C SER A 137 8.82 -6.86 -7.84
N ASN A 138 7.92 -6.52 -8.77
CA ASN A 138 7.83 -7.15 -10.09
C ASN A 138 7.64 -8.68 -10.06
N CYS A 139 6.92 -9.19 -9.06
CA CYS A 139 6.75 -10.62 -8.84
C CYS A 139 5.37 -11.16 -9.27
N ALA A 140 4.59 -10.41 -10.05
CA ALA A 140 3.25 -10.82 -10.47
C ALA A 140 3.19 -12.19 -11.19
N ARG A 141 4.26 -12.55 -11.91
CA ARG A 141 4.39 -13.86 -12.58
C ARG A 141 4.54 -15.05 -11.63
N ARG A 142 4.81 -14.78 -10.36
CA ARG A 142 4.95 -15.78 -9.28
C ARG A 142 3.70 -15.95 -8.45
N CYS A 143 2.63 -15.30 -8.87
CA CYS A 143 1.35 -15.27 -8.20
C CYS A 143 0.26 -15.80 -9.12
N SER A 144 -0.81 -16.31 -8.53
CA SER A 144 -2.07 -16.43 -9.24
C SER A 144 -2.59 -15.06 -9.70
N ARG A 145 -3.49 -15.07 -10.68
CA ARG A 145 -3.92 -13.90 -11.46
C ARG A 145 -4.34 -12.71 -10.58
N GLY A 146 -3.56 -11.63 -10.62
CA GLY A 146 -3.83 -10.38 -9.89
C GLY A 146 -3.63 -10.44 -8.37
N THR A 147 -3.12 -11.55 -7.83
CA THR A 147 -2.91 -11.69 -6.38
C THR A 147 -1.80 -10.79 -5.87
N PHE A 148 -0.80 -10.48 -6.70
CA PHE A 148 0.37 -9.69 -6.31
C PHE A 148 0.02 -8.28 -5.80
N ASP A 149 -1.05 -7.67 -6.31
CA ASP A 149 -1.51 -6.34 -5.91
C ASP A 149 -1.97 -6.27 -4.44
N TYR A 150 -2.12 -7.43 -3.79
CA TYR A 150 -2.56 -7.56 -2.40
C TYR A 150 -1.48 -8.14 -1.48
N VAL A 151 -0.27 -8.35 -1.98
CA VAL A 151 0.84 -8.89 -1.18
C VAL A 151 1.43 -7.78 -0.32
N TRP A 152 1.42 -8.02 0.98
CA TRP A 152 2.11 -7.19 1.97
C TRP A 152 3.53 -7.70 2.20
N PRO A 153 4.47 -6.83 2.59
CA PRO A 153 5.79 -7.25 3.07
C PRO A 153 5.65 -8.20 4.27
N ILE A 154 6.55 -9.18 4.37
CA ILE A 154 6.64 -10.05 5.55
C ILE A 154 7.61 -9.41 6.53
N ILE A 155 7.19 -9.25 7.78
CA ILE A 155 8.05 -8.68 8.83
C ILE A 155 8.45 -9.80 9.78
N VAL A 156 9.76 -9.97 9.97
CA VAL A 156 10.35 -10.98 10.86
C VAL A 156 10.92 -10.29 12.08
N ASP A 157 10.50 -10.70 13.28
CA ASP A 157 11.15 -10.26 14.52
C ASP A 157 12.45 -11.03 14.72
N ARG A 158 13.57 -10.33 14.91
CA ARG A 158 14.89 -10.97 15.03
C ARG A 158 15.10 -11.67 16.37
N THR A 159 14.34 -11.30 17.39
CA THR A 159 14.46 -11.82 18.74
C THR A 159 13.66 -13.11 18.88
N SER A 160 12.41 -13.11 18.41
CA SER A 160 11.54 -14.29 18.49
C SER A 160 11.64 -15.21 17.27
N GLY A 161 12.03 -14.68 16.11
CA GLY A 161 12.00 -15.40 14.83
C GLY A 161 10.59 -15.54 14.24
N GLU A 162 9.57 -14.95 14.87
CA GLU A 162 8.20 -14.94 14.39
C GLU A 162 8.03 -13.95 13.23
N CYS A 163 6.99 -14.17 12.41
CA CYS A 163 6.61 -13.20 11.40
C CYS A 163 5.13 -12.84 11.41
N HIS A 164 4.83 -11.72 10.76
CA HIS A 164 3.50 -11.14 10.56
C HIS A 164 3.46 -10.36 9.24
#